data_AF-A0AAD5XUN9-F1
#
_entry.id   AF-A0AAD5XUN9-F1
#
_cell.length_a   1.000
_cell.length_b   1.000
_cell.length_c   1.000
_cell.angle_alpha   90.00
_cell.angle_beta   90.00
_cell.angle_gamma   90.00
#
_symmetry.space_group_name_H-M   'P 1'
#
loop_
_entity.id
_entity.type
_entity.pdbx_description
1 polymer ?
#
loop_
_entity_poly.entity_id
_entity_poly.type
_entity_poly.pdbx_seq_one_letter_code
_entity_poly.pdbx_strand_id
1 'polypeptide(L)'
;MTTNFRSRLKEELSSLIANNPKYSNLEYLHEKIVILNSVFKENIIPWIGGSLMGAIRAGGKEILKANFENTGTVPDWSVYEH
;
A
#
# COMPACT_ATOMS: atom_id res chain seq x y z
N MET A 1 -11.89 -3.49 -12.39
CA MET A 1 -12.29 -2.37 -11.53
C MET A 1 -13.58 -1.79 -12.09
N THR A 2 -14.54 -1.42 -11.24
CA THR A 2 -15.80 -0.81 -11.70
C THR A 2 -15.52 0.57 -12.29
N THR A 3 -16.20 0.92 -13.38
CA THR A 3 -16.08 2.24 -14.02
C THR A 3 -16.35 3.34 -12.99
N ASN A 4 -15.56 4.41 -13.02
CA ASN A 4 -15.67 5.60 -12.15
C ASN A 4 -15.42 5.40 -10.64
N PHE A 5 -14.99 4.21 -10.20
CA PHE A 5 -14.70 3.96 -8.77
C PHE A 5 -13.76 5.01 -8.15
N ARG A 6 -12.70 5.38 -8.88
CA ARG A 6 -11.70 6.36 -8.41
C ARG A 6 -12.27 7.76 -8.24
N SER A 7 -13.08 8.23 -9.19
CA SER A 7 -13.74 9.55 -9.08
C SER A 7 -14.64 9.58 -7.87
N ARG A 8 -15.43 8.51 -7.71
CA ARG A 8 -16.38 8.40 -6.61
C ARG A 8 -15.67 8.38 -5.26
N LEU A 9 -14.64 7.54 -5.12
CA LEU A 9 -13.79 7.51 -3.94
C LEU A 9 -13.20 8.89 -3.58
N LYS A 10 -12.79 9.69 -4.56
CA LYS A 10 -12.29 11.05 -4.32
C LYS A 10 -13.39 11.95 -3.74
N GLU A 11 -14.57 11.95 -4.34
CA GLU A 11 -15.72 12.73 -3.86
C GLU A 11 -16.12 12.34 -2.43
N GLU A 12 -16.18 11.03 -2.14
CA GLU A 12 -16.48 10.54 -0.79
C GLU A 12 -15.44 11.00 0.22
N LEU A 13 -14.15 10.88 -0.09
CA LEU A 13 -13.07 11.29 0.81
C LEU A 13 -13.10 12.81 1.07
N SER A 14 -13.28 13.61 0.02
CA SER A 14 -13.39 15.07 0.17
C SER A 14 -14.62 15.46 1.00
N SER A 15 -15.77 14.81 0.77
CA SER A 15 -16.98 15.03 1.55
C SER A 15 -16.82 14.64 3.03
N LEU A 16 -16.16 13.51 3.31
CA LEU A 16 -15.93 13.05 4.68
C LEU A 16 -15.02 14.00 5.47
N ILE A 17 -14.01 14.58 4.83
CA ILE A 17 -13.11 15.54 5.49
C ILE A 17 -13.84 16.86 5.76
N ALA A 18 -14.61 17.37 4.80
CA ALA A 18 -15.30 18.64 4.94
C ALA A 18 -16.45 18.60 5.97
N ASN A 19 -17.18 17.49 6.04
CA ASN A 19 -18.42 17.41 6.81
C ASN A 19 -18.29 16.77 8.19
N ASN A 20 -17.10 16.27 8.56
CA ASN A 20 -16.90 15.61 9.85
C ASN A 20 -16.04 16.48 10.79
N PRO A 21 -16.58 16.91 11.95
CA PRO A 21 -15.84 17.72 12.92
C PRO A 21 -14.53 17.09 13.39
N LYS A 22 -14.41 15.74 13.33
CA LYS A 22 -13.20 15.00 13.66
C LYS A 22 -12.01 15.35 12.74
N TYR A 23 -12.28 15.78 11.52
CA TYR A 23 -11.26 16.05 10.49
C TYR A 23 -11.11 17.54 10.17
N SER A 24 -11.65 18.45 11.00
CA SER A 24 -11.53 19.91 10.83
C SER A 24 -10.08 20.37 10.67
N ASN A 25 -9.15 19.78 11.43
CA ASN A 25 -7.71 20.05 11.33
C ASN A 25 -7.08 19.61 10.00
N LEU A 26 -7.79 18.84 9.17
CA LEU A 26 -7.34 18.31 7.88
C LEU A 26 -8.12 18.91 6.71
N GLU A 27 -8.99 19.89 6.95
CA GLU A 27 -9.83 20.50 5.92
C GLU A 27 -8.99 21.02 4.75
N TYR A 28 -7.85 21.65 5.02
CA TYR A 28 -6.92 22.14 3.99
C TYR A 28 -6.32 21.05 3.09
N LEU A 29 -6.43 19.77 3.45
CA LEU A 29 -5.92 18.64 2.67
C LEU A 29 -6.93 18.11 1.66
N HIS A 30 -8.23 18.40 1.79
CA HIS A 30 -9.25 17.80 0.92
C HIS A 30 -9.04 18.16 -0.56
N GLU A 31 -8.58 19.39 -0.85
CA GLU A 31 -8.24 19.86 -2.20
C GLU A 31 -6.94 19.23 -2.74
N LYS A 32 -6.08 18.75 -1.84
CA LYS A 32 -4.77 18.18 -2.16
C LYS A 32 -4.82 16.67 -2.39
N ILE A 33 -5.98 16.04 -2.27
CA ILE A 33 -6.14 14.60 -2.51
C ILE A 33 -5.94 14.30 -4.00
N VAL A 34 -4.90 13.53 -4.30
CA VAL A 34 -4.60 13.02 -5.62
C VAL A 34 -4.65 11.49 -5.58
N ILE A 35 -5.51 10.89 -6.42
CA ILE A 35 -5.51 9.44 -6.63
C ILE A 35 -4.56 9.15 -7.78
N LEU A 36 -3.45 8.49 -7.48
CA LEU A 36 -2.46 8.12 -8.48
C LEU A 36 -2.97 6.97 -9.35
N ASN A 37 -2.84 7.16 -10.67
CA ASN A 37 -3.16 6.13 -11.66
C ASN A 37 -1.89 5.39 -12.04
N SER A 38 -1.96 4.07 -11.93
CA SER A 38 -0.93 3.20 -12.49
C SER A 38 -1.18 3.04 -13.99
N VAL A 39 -0.10 2.90 -14.76
CA VAL A 39 -0.18 2.46 -16.17
C VAL A 39 -0.59 0.99 -16.29
N PHE A 40 -0.54 0.24 -15.19
CA PHE A 40 -0.88 -1.17 -15.11
C PHE A 40 -2.28 -1.38 -14.52
N LYS A 41 -2.93 -2.48 -14.94
CA LYS A 41 -4.21 -2.90 -14.36
C LYS A 41 -4.05 -3.16 -12.86
N GLU A 42 -5.06 -2.80 -12.07
CA GLU A 42 -4.88 -2.75 -10.61
C GLU A 42 -4.69 -4.12 -9.98
N ASN A 43 -5.29 -5.15 -10.56
CA ASN A 43 -5.16 -6.52 -10.08
C ASN A 43 -3.76 -7.12 -10.31
N ILE A 44 -2.94 -6.51 -11.17
CA ILE A 44 -1.57 -7.00 -11.46
C ILE A 44 -0.47 -6.11 -10.86
N ILE A 45 -0.83 -4.97 -10.27
CA ILE A 45 0.14 -4.05 -9.63
C ILE A 45 1.03 -4.78 -8.60
N PRO A 46 0.51 -5.63 -7.70
CA PRO A 46 1.36 -6.32 -6.74
C PRO A 46 2.39 -7.25 -7.41
N TRP A 47 2.00 -7.90 -8.50
CA TRP A 47 2.87 -8.83 -9.24
C TRP A 47 4.01 -8.09 -9.96
N ILE A 48 3.68 -6.96 -10.58
CA ILE A 48 4.66 -6.07 -11.21
C ILE A 48 5.61 -5.48 -10.17
N GLY A 49 5.08 -5.00 -9.04
CA GLY A 49 5.89 -4.50 -7.93
C GLY A 49 6.88 -5.55 -7.41
N GLY A 50 6.41 -6.77 -7.14
CA GLY A 50 7.27 -7.87 -6.69
C GLY A 50 8.33 -8.26 -7.72
N SER A 51 7.98 -8.27 -9.01
CA SER A 51 8.93 -8.57 -10.09
C SER A 51 10.04 -7.52 -10.18
N LEU A 52 9.67 -6.24 -10.09
CA LEU A 52 10.63 -5.13 -10.09
C LEU A 52 11.55 -5.20 -8.87
N MET A 53 10.99 -5.40 -7.67
CA MET A 53 11.76 -5.51 -6.41
C MET A 53 12.78 -6.65 -6.47
N GLY A 54 12.37 -7.82 -6.96
CA GLY A 54 13.29 -8.95 -7.15
C GLY A 54 14.37 -8.68 -8.20
N ALA A 55 14.03 -8.02 -9.31
CA ALA A 55 14.97 -7.73 -10.38
C ALA A 55 16.07 -6.74 -9.94
N ILE A 56 15.70 -5.70 -9.19
CA ILE A 56 16.66 -4.71 -8.67
C ILE A 56 17.27 -5.12 -7.32
N ARG A 57 16.85 -6.27 -6.77
CA ARG A 57 17.17 -6.74 -5.41
C ARG A 57 16.97 -5.64 -4.36
N ALA A 58 15.93 -4.83 -4.52
CA ALA A 58 15.56 -3.84 -3.53
C ALA A 58 14.68 -4.51 -2.48
N GLY A 59 14.99 -4.24 -1.21
CA GLY A 59 14.21 -4.71 -0.08
C GLY A 59 14.96 -5.71 0.78
N GLY A 60 15.41 -5.23 1.95
CA GLY A 60 15.77 -6.04 3.10
C GLY A 60 16.79 -7.16 2.87
N LYS A 61 16.96 -7.99 3.89
CA LYS A 61 17.81 -9.18 3.83
C LYS A 61 16.97 -10.34 3.34
N GLU A 62 17.37 -10.99 2.25
CA GLU A 62 16.69 -12.20 1.78
C GLU A 62 16.90 -13.35 2.78
N ILE A 63 15.87 -14.16 2.96
CA ILE A 63 15.96 -15.37 3.78
C ILE A 63 16.54 -16.47 2.92
N LEU A 64 17.79 -16.82 3.21
CA LEU A 64 18.48 -17.91 2.56
C LEU A 64 18.07 -19.24 3.18
N LYS A 65 18.22 -20.33 2.41
CA LYS A 65 17.97 -21.71 2.87
C LYS A 65 18.67 -22.01 4.21
N ALA A 66 19.94 -21.64 4.35
CA ALA A 66 20.69 -21.85 5.59
C ALA A 66 20.08 -21.12 6.80
N ASN A 67 19.48 -19.94 6.59
CA ASN A 67 18.81 -19.21 7.66
C ASN A 67 17.53 -19.93 8.07
N PHE A 68 16.75 -20.38 7.08
CA PHE A 68 15.51 -21.12 7.31
C PHE A 68 15.75 -22.50 7.95
N GLU A 69 16.82 -23.20 7.61
CA GLU A 69 17.19 -24.48 8.24
C GLU A 69 17.51 -24.32 9.74
N ASN A 70 18.02 -23.16 10.16
CA ASN A 70 18.33 -22.88 11.56
C ASN A 70 17.10 -22.40 12.37
N THR A 71 16.22 -21.60 11.76
CA THR A 71 15.05 -21.02 12.46
C THR A 71 13.75 -21.82 12.28
N GLY A 72 13.66 -22.62 11.21
CA GLY A 72 12.45 -23.35 10.81
C GLY A 72 11.30 -22.45 10.33
N THR A 73 11.47 -21.13 10.31
CA THR A 73 10.41 -20.15 10.05
C THR A 73 10.91 -18.95 9.25
N VAL A 74 9.98 -18.33 8.53
CA VAL A 74 10.15 -17.00 7.93
C VAL A 74 9.64 -15.97 8.94
N PRO A 75 10.45 -14.98 9.35
CA PRO A 75 10.00 -13.94 10.27
C PRO A 75 8.79 -13.20 9.74
N ASP A 76 7.76 -13.10 10.58
CA ASP A 76 6.57 -12.31 10.34
C ASP A 76 6.67 -11.01 11.15
N TRP A 77 6.17 -9.91 10.61
CA TRP A 77 6.17 -8.59 11.26
C TRP A 77 5.35 -8.56 12.57
N SER A 78 4.51 -9.57 12.78
CA SER A 78 3.65 -9.72 13.96
C SER A 78 4.26 -10.53 15.10
N VAL A 79 5.37 -11.22 14.88
CA VAL A 79 6.02 -12.04 15.92
C VAL A 79 7.11 -11.21 16.60
N TYR A 80 6.78 -10.66 17.76
CA TYR A 80 7.75 -10.06 18.68
C TYR A 80 8.61 -11.17 19.30
N GLU A 81 9.88 -11.24 18.94
CA GLU A 81 10.86 -12.03 19.68
C GLU A 81 11.22 -11.30 20.98
N HIS A 82 11.07 -11.99 22.12
CA HIS A 82 11.54 -11.55 23.44
C HIS A 82 13.03 -11.84 23.61
#